data_AF-A0A4C1T282-F1
#
_entry.id   AF-A0A4C1T282-F1
#
_cell.length_a   1.000
_cell.length_b   1.000
_cell.length_c   1.000
_cell.angle_alpha   90.00
_cell.angle_beta   90.00
_cell.angle_gamma   90.00
#
_symmetry.space_group_name_H-M   'P 1'
#
loop_
_entity.id
_entity.type
_entity.pdbx_description
1 polymer ?
#
loop_
_entity_poly.entity_id
_entity_poly.type
_entity_poly.pdbx_seq_one_letter_code
_entity_poly.pdbx_strand_id
1 'polypeptide(L)'
;MYKYLYLCVELKKSHIAKEGLFQYRNMFQLVNVNSLENVIRAYLRMAEEHTEAAQAQSSAAVAVLELDDLDNIATPESILMSAVCGEDAQDRSDRTILLPWVKFLWESYCQCLELLRINTHCEALYHDIARMAFNFCLKYNRKSEFRRLCDKLRKHLEDICKSTNQTTGVSITKMETQQLCLDTRLFQLDCAIQMELWQEAYKAIEDIHGLMALSKKTPVPKTMANYYQKLAMVFSKAGNQLFHAAALLKLFQLTRELKKNLTKDDMQRMASHVLIATLSIPLPSAHPEFDRFIEADKSPLEKAQKLAVLLGLQQPPSRASLLKEVTVINAIEAIPGDNNPLAPYVRPLKDVTIMRLIRQISQVYESIEFDRLLNMASFCSIF
;
A
#
# COMPACT_ATOMS: atom_id res chain seq x y z
N MET A 1 -36.29 2.83 12.24
CA MET A 1 -35.03 3.17 11.54
C MET A 1 -34.70 2.21 10.39
N TYR A 2 -34.65 0.89 10.62
CA TYR A 2 -34.34 -0.09 9.55
C TYR A 2 -35.18 0.07 8.27
N LYS A 3 -36.52 0.15 8.39
CA LYS A 3 -37.40 0.33 7.22
C LYS A 3 -37.17 1.65 6.48
N TYR A 4 -36.85 2.72 7.21
CA TYR A 4 -36.52 4.02 6.62
C TYR A 4 -35.24 3.94 5.79
N LEU A 5 -34.19 3.31 6.33
CA LEU A 5 -32.93 3.12 5.61
C LEU A 5 -33.08 2.17 4.42
N TYR A 6 -33.86 1.11 4.56
CA TYR A 6 -34.21 0.23 3.45
C TYR A 6 -34.81 1.01 2.27
N LEU A 7 -35.80 1.87 2.53
CA LEU A 7 -36.37 2.72 1.47
C LEU A 7 -35.37 3.72 0.88
N CYS A 8 -34.44 4.25 1.69
CA CYS A 8 -33.39 5.13 1.19
C CYS A 8 -32.41 4.40 0.27
N VAL A 9 -32.09 3.12 0.56
CA VAL A 9 -31.24 2.27 -0.28
C VAL A 9 -31.92 1.96 -1.61
N GLU A 10 -33.17 1.50 -1.57
CA GLU A 10 -33.98 1.21 -2.78
C GLU A 10 -34.06 2.41 -3.73
N LEU A 11 -34.27 3.61 -3.17
CA LEU A 11 -34.37 4.84 -3.95
C LEU A 11 -33.00 5.50 -4.25
N LYS A 12 -31.89 4.91 -3.78
CA LYS A 12 -30.52 5.44 -3.90
C LYS A 12 -30.37 6.88 -3.39
N LYS A 13 -31.11 7.25 -2.33
CA LYS A 13 -31.13 8.60 -1.75
C LYS A 13 -30.17 8.71 -0.56
N SER A 14 -28.87 8.80 -0.85
CA SER A 14 -27.81 8.85 0.18
C SER A 14 -27.95 10.07 1.11
N HIS A 15 -28.28 11.25 0.57
CA HIS A 15 -28.45 12.47 1.37
C HIS A 15 -29.56 12.36 2.42
N ILE A 16 -30.68 11.72 2.08
CA ILE A 16 -31.80 11.48 3.01
C ILE A 16 -31.36 10.51 4.12
N ALA A 17 -30.67 9.43 3.75
CA ALA A 17 -30.11 8.48 4.72
C ALA A 17 -29.16 9.18 5.70
N LYS A 18 -28.28 10.07 5.23
CA LYS A 18 -27.37 10.88 6.06
C LYS A 18 -28.13 11.71 7.10
N GLU A 19 -29.17 12.43 6.68
CA GLU A 19 -29.96 13.27 7.59
C GLU A 19 -30.67 12.44 8.66
N GLY A 20 -31.29 11.32 8.26
CA GLY A 20 -31.95 10.41 9.20
C GLY A 20 -30.96 9.80 10.19
N LEU A 21 -29.78 9.37 9.74
CA LEU A 21 -28.73 8.82 10.61
C LEU A 21 -28.15 9.88 11.55
N PHE A 22 -28.04 11.14 11.11
CA PHE A 22 -27.60 12.25 11.96
C PHE A 22 -28.58 12.48 13.12
N GLN A 23 -29.89 12.54 12.83
CA GLN A 23 -30.92 12.68 13.86
C GLN A 23 -30.92 11.48 14.82
N TYR A 24 -30.84 10.26 14.27
CA TYR A 24 -30.81 9.04 15.06
C TYR A 24 -29.59 8.98 15.99
N ARG A 25 -28.40 9.38 15.50
CA ARG A 25 -27.19 9.49 16.34
C ARG A 25 -27.43 10.44 17.52
N ASN A 26 -27.95 11.64 17.27
CA ASN A 26 -28.14 12.63 18.34
C ASN A 26 -29.09 12.14 19.43
N MET A 27 -30.11 11.34 19.08
CA MET A 27 -31.07 10.77 20.03
C MET A 27 -30.48 9.60 20.85
N PHE A 28 -29.68 8.72 20.24
CA PHE A 28 -29.29 7.44 20.84
C PHE A 28 -27.82 7.34 21.28
N GLN A 29 -26.95 8.29 20.91
CA GLN A 29 -25.52 8.21 21.23
C GLN A 29 -25.19 8.17 22.73
N LEU A 30 -26.04 8.74 23.59
CA LEU A 30 -25.87 8.70 25.06
C LEU A 30 -26.71 7.61 25.74
N VAL A 31 -27.74 7.11 25.06
CA VAL A 31 -28.74 6.19 25.63
C VAL A 31 -28.44 4.74 25.26
N ASN A 32 -28.18 4.47 23.98
CA ASN A 32 -27.93 3.13 23.47
C ASN A 32 -27.07 3.18 22.20
N VAL A 33 -25.75 3.17 22.40
CA VAL A 33 -24.74 3.18 21.32
C VAL A 33 -24.83 1.93 20.45
N ASN A 34 -25.11 0.76 21.05
CA ASN A 34 -25.20 -0.50 20.32
C ASN A 34 -26.34 -0.47 19.28
N SER A 35 -27.45 0.21 19.60
CA SER A 35 -28.55 0.40 18.64
C SER A 35 -28.10 1.23 17.42
N LEU A 36 -27.32 2.29 17.64
CA LEU A 36 -26.74 3.09 16.56
C LEU A 36 -25.78 2.24 15.71
N GLU A 37 -24.93 1.45 16.35
CA GLU A 37 -23.98 0.58 15.66
C GLU A 37 -24.69 -0.43 14.74
N ASN A 38 -25.69 -1.13 15.27
CA ASN A 38 -26.45 -2.14 14.52
C ASN A 38 -27.19 -1.53 13.33
N VAL A 39 -27.78 -0.34 13.50
CA VAL A 39 -28.47 0.37 12.42
C VAL A 39 -27.51 0.76 11.30
N ILE A 40 -26.32 1.26 11.62
CA ILE A 40 -25.31 1.64 10.62
C ILE A 40 -24.76 0.40 9.90
N ARG A 41 -24.44 -0.67 10.64
CA ARG A 41 -23.97 -1.94 10.04
C ARG A 41 -25.01 -2.53 9.10
N ALA A 42 -26.29 -2.53 9.49
CA ALA A 42 -27.36 -3.02 8.63
C ALA A 42 -27.56 -2.16 7.38
N TYR A 43 -27.43 -0.83 7.49
CA TYR A 43 -27.50 0.07 6.34
C TYR A 43 -26.43 -0.23 5.29
N LEU A 44 -25.18 -0.34 5.74
CA LEU A 44 -24.07 -0.65 4.85
C LEU A 44 -24.20 -2.05 4.24
N ARG A 45 -24.61 -3.05 5.03
CA ARG A 45 -24.88 -4.41 4.52
C ARG A 45 -25.96 -4.40 3.44
N MET A 46 -27.09 -3.71 3.66
CA MET A 46 -28.15 -3.59 2.65
C MET A 46 -27.61 -2.94 1.36
N ALA A 47 -26.80 -1.88 1.46
CA ALA A 47 -26.21 -1.23 0.29
C ALA A 47 -25.20 -2.13 -0.44
N GLU A 48 -24.41 -2.93 0.28
CA GLU A 48 -23.50 -3.94 -0.28
C GLU A 48 -24.26 -5.02 -1.03
N GLU A 49 -25.28 -5.62 -0.40
CA GLU A 49 -26.13 -6.68 -1.00
C GLU A 49 -26.77 -6.21 -2.32
N HIS A 50 -27.30 -4.98 -2.38
CA HIS A 50 -27.86 -4.44 -3.61
C HIS A 50 -26.81 -4.17 -4.69
N THR A 51 -25.60 -3.77 -4.29
CA THR A 51 -24.51 -3.55 -5.25
C THR A 51 -24.01 -4.88 -5.82
N GLU A 52 -23.95 -5.93 -5.00
CA GLU A 52 -23.61 -7.29 -5.44
C GLU A 52 -24.69 -7.89 -6.35
N ALA A 53 -25.97 -7.68 -6.02
CA ALA A 53 -27.08 -8.05 -6.89
C ALA A 53 -27.01 -7.34 -8.25
N ALA A 54 -26.67 -6.04 -8.27
CA ALA A 54 -26.47 -5.28 -9.50
C ALA A 54 -25.27 -5.78 -10.33
N GLN A 55 -24.20 -6.25 -9.67
CA GLN A 55 -23.05 -6.86 -10.35
C GLN A 55 -23.45 -8.19 -11.02
N ALA A 56 -24.22 -9.02 -10.32
CA ALA A 56 -24.77 -10.26 -10.89
C ALA A 56 -25.74 -9.97 -12.05
N GLN A 57 -26.56 -8.92 -11.93
CA GLN A 57 -27.46 -8.50 -13.01
C GLN A 57 -26.69 -7.99 -14.23
N SER A 58 -25.62 -7.21 -14.03
CA SER A 58 -24.79 -6.70 -15.13
C SER A 58 -24.11 -7.83 -15.91
N SER A 59 -23.47 -8.76 -15.20
CA SER A 59 -22.84 -9.94 -15.83
C SER A 59 -23.87 -10.84 -16.53
N ALA A 60 -25.05 -11.04 -15.94
CA ALA A 60 -26.13 -11.79 -16.58
C ALA A 60 -26.65 -11.10 -17.86
N ALA A 61 -26.74 -9.76 -17.88
CA ALA A 61 -27.17 -9.02 -19.07
C ALA A 61 -26.20 -9.21 -20.24
N VAL A 62 -24.90 -9.24 -19.97
CA VAL A 62 -23.86 -9.47 -20.98
C VAL A 62 -23.90 -10.91 -21.47
N ALA A 63 -24.03 -11.88 -20.57
CA ALA A 63 -24.15 -13.29 -20.95
C ALA A 63 -25.38 -13.56 -21.85
N VAL A 64 -26.50 -12.86 -21.63
CA VAL A 64 -27.67 -12.94 -22.51
C VAL A 64 -27.37 -12.37 -23.90
N LEU A 65 -26.66 -11.24 -23.99
CA LEU A 65 -26.26 -10.64 -25.26
C LEU A 65 -25.30 -11.55 -26.04
N GLU A 66 -24.35 -12.21 -25.36
CA GLU A 66 -23.41 -13.16 -25.99
C GLU A 66 -24.11 -14.44 -26.48
N LEU A 67 -25.16 -14.89 -25.80
CA LEU A 67 -25.97 -16.03 -26.26
C LEU A 67 -26.81 -15.69 -27.51
N ASP A 68 -27.27 -14.45 -27.64
CA ASP A 68 -28.04 -13.95 -28.80
C ASP A 68 -27.11 -13.68 -30.01
N ASP A 69 -25.81 -13.45 -29.77
CA ASP A 69 -24.78 -13.15 -30.78
C ASP A 69 -24.18 -14.40 -31.47
N LEU A 70 -24.55 -15.61 -31.03
CA LEU A 70 -24.14 -16.87 -31.68
C LEU A 70 -24.61 -16.98 -33.15
N ASP A 71 -25.70 -16.30 -33.49
CA ASP A 71 -26.28 -16.28 -34.84
C ASP A 71 -25.81 -15.07 -35.68
N ASN A 72 -25.10 -14.08 -35.10
CA ASN A 72 -24.78 -12.84 -35.81
C ASN A 72 -23.53 -12.09 -35.29
N ILE A 73 -22.42 -12.82 -35.19
CA ILE A 73 -21.05 -12.54 -34.67
C ILE A 73 -20.51 -11.09 -34.75
N ALA A 74 -21.04 -10.21 -35.60
CA ALA A 74 -20.61 -8.82 -35.64
C ALA A 74 -21.72 -7.88 -36.15
N THR A 75 -22.54 -7.37 -35.23
CA THR A 75 -23.44 -6.27 -35.58
C THR A 75 -22.65 -5.02 -36.01
N PRO A 76 -23.07 -4.30 -37.07
CA PRO A 76 -22.36 -3.10 -37.53
C PRO A 76 -22.15 -2.05 -36.43
N GLU A 77 -23.08 -1.96 -35.48
CA GLU A 77 -23.01 -1.07 -34.32
C GLU A 77 -21.92 -1.50 -33.33
N SER A 78 -21.76 -2.80 -33.07
CA SER A 78 -20.69 -3.33 -32.22
C SER A 78 -19.32 -3.10 -32.83
N ILE A 79 -19.17 -3.32 -34.14
CA ILE A 79 -17.92 -3.04 -34.88
C ILE A 79 -17.55 -1.55 -34.78
N LEU A 80 -18.50 -0.66 -35.04
CA LEU A 80 -18.28 0.79 -34.94
C LEU A 80 -17.89 1.21 -33.51
N MET A 81 -18.54 0.66 -32.49
CA MET A 81 -18.19 0.93 -31.10
C MET A 81 -16.80 0.41 -30.75
N SER A 82 -16.41 -0.80 -31.19
CA SER A 82 -15.07 -1.36 -30.95
C SER A 82 -13.95 -0.58 -31.66
N ALA A 83 -14.25 0.03 -32.81
CA ALA A 83 -13.29 0.83 -33.57
C ALA A 83 -13.01 2.20 -32.92
N VAL A 84 -13.97 2.73 -32.13
CA VAL A 84 -13.91 4.07 -31.53
C VAL A 84 -13.60 4.01 -30.03
N CYS A 85 -14.06 2.96 -29.34
CA CYS A 85 -13.93 2.77 -27.91
C CYS A 85 -13.34 1.38 -27.61
N GLY A 86 -12.26 1.32 -26.83
CA GLY A 86 -11.73 0.07 -26.28
C GLY A 86 -12.50 -0.42 -25.04
N GLU A 87 -13.80 -0.13 -24.95
CA GLU A 87 -14.67 -0.57 -23.84
C GLU A 87 -15.45 -1.81 -24.29
N ASP A 88 -15.36 -2.89 -23.52
CA ASP A 88 -16.04 -4.14 -23.83
C ASP A 88 -17.56 -4.06 -23.51
N ALA A 89 -18.34 -5.07 -23.92
CA ALA A 89 -19.76 -5.16 -23.57
C ALA A 89 -20.00 -5.14 -22.05
N GLN A 90 -19.08 -5.77 -21.28
CA GLN A 90 -19.10 -5.77 -19.82
C GLN A 90 -18.98 -4.37 -19.22
N ASP A 91 -18.02 -3.57 -19.69
CA ASP A 91 -17.81 -2.21 -19.16
C ASP A 91 -19.03 -1.31 -19.39
N ARG A 92 -19.70 -1.45 -20.54
CA ARG A 92 -20.92 -0.70 -20.89
C ARG A 92 -22.10 -1.08 -19.99
N SER A 93 -22.29 -2.38 -19.76
CA SER A 93 -23.32 -2.88 -18.84
C SER A 93 -23.04 -2.41 -17.40
N ASP A 94 -21.79 -2.54 -16.94
CA ASP A 94 -21.37 -2.12 -15.61
C ASP A 94 -21.57 -0.62 -15.41
N ARG A 95 -21.30 0.20 -16.42
CA ARG A 95 -21.54 1.65 -16.36
C ARG A 95 -23.02 2.01 -16.20
N THR A 96 -23.91 1.20 -16.75
CA THR A 96 -25.36 1.46 -16.77
C THR A 96 -26.04 0.93 -15.52
N ILE A 97 -25.72 -0.31 -15.13
CA ILE A 97 -26.41 -1.05 -14.07
C ILE A 97 -25.65 -0.93 -12.74
N LEU A 98 -24.36 -1.28 -12.74
CA LEU A 98 -23.54 -1.41 -11.53
C LEU A 98 -23.06 -0.05 -10.98
N LEU A 99 -22.57 0.85 -11.85
CA LEU A 99 -21.93 2.10 -11.45
C LEU A 99 -22.81 3.01 -10.58
N PRO A 100 -24.14 3.16 -10.81
CA PRO A 100 -25.01 3.91 -9.90
C PRO A 100 -25.01 3.35 -8.47
N TRP A 101 -24.99 2.03 -8.31
CA TRP A 101 -24.93 1.36 -7.01
C TRP A 101 -23.56 1.51 -6.36
N VAL A 102 -22.48 1.35 -7.12
CA VAL A 102 -21.10 1.58 -6.65
C VAL A 102 -20.93 3.02 -6.15
N LYS A 103 -21.46 4.01 -6.85
CA LYS A 103 -21.45 5.43 -6.40
C LYS A 103 -22.25 5.61 -5.11
N PHE A 104 -23.45 5.04 -5.04
CA PHE A 104 -24.29 5.12 -3.85
C PHE A 104 -23.63 4.45 -2.62
N LEU A 105 -23.03 3.28 -2.81
CA LEU A 105 -22.32 2.54 -1.76
C LEU A 105 -21.09 3.33 -1.27
N TRP A 106 -20.31 3.90 -2.19
CA TRP A 106 -19.19 4.78 -1.85
C TRP A 106 -19.63 6.01 -1.03
N GLU A 107 -20.70 6.68 -1.45
CA GLU A 107 -21.26 7.81 -0.70
C GLU A 107 -21.74 7.40 0.69
N SER A 108 -22.33 6.21 0.81
CA SER A 108 -22.79 5.64 2.07
C SER A 108 -21.63 5.44 3.05
N TYR A 109 -20.51 4.85 2.62
CA TYR A 109 -19.31 4.77 3.45
C TYR A 109 -18.79 6.15 3.86
N CYS A 110 -18.70 7.09 2.91
CA CYS A 110 -18.22 8.45 3.19
C CYS A 110 -19.06 9.16 4.25
N GLN A 111 -20.39 9.02 4.18
CA GLN A 111 -21.32 9.63 5.11
C GLN A 111 -21.26 8.97 6.49
N CYS A 112 -21.14 7.65 6.57
CA CYS A 112 -20.95 6.95 7.83
C CYS A 112 -19.63 7.34 8.51
N LEU A 113 -18.53 7.45 7.76
CA LEU A 113 -17.25 7.92 8.30
C LEU A 113 -17.34 9.36 8.81
N GLU A 114 -18.02 10.25 8.07
CA GLU A 114 -18.25 11.64 8.48
C GLU A 114 -19.12 11.73 9.75
N LEU A 115 -20.11 10.85 9.89
CA LEU A 115 -21.00 10.80 11.03
C LEU A 115 -20.28 10.38 12.32
N LEU A 116 -19.31 9.46 12.21
CA LEU A 116 -18.67 8.80 13.34
C LEU A 116 -17.31 9.41 13.74
N ARG A 117 -16.71 10.29 12.93
CA ARG A 117 -15.30 10.73 13.07
C ARG A 117 -14.85 11.25 14.45
N ILE A 118 -15.74 11.85 15.25
CA ILE A 118 -15.41 12.46 16.55
C ILE A 118 -16.17 11.74 17.70
N ASN A 119 -16.88 10.66 17.40
CA ASN A 119 -17.67 9.95 18.41
C ASN A 119 -16.82 8.90 19.15
N THR A 120 -16.50 9.19 20.41
CA THR A 120 -15.70 8.31 21.29
C THR A 120 -16.32 6.94 21.53
N HIS A 121 -17.65 6.81 21.45
CA HIS A 121 -18.32 5.55 21.70
C HIS A 121 -18.40 4.64 20.46
N CYS A 122 -18.07 5.16 19.28
CA CYS A 122 -18.16 4.44 18.01
C CYS A 122 -16.82 4.40 17.25
N GLU A 123 -15.69 4.58 17.94
CA GLU A 123 -14.36 4.54 17.32
C GLU A 123 -14.10 3.20 16.62
N ALA A 124 -14.42 2.08 17.28
CA ALA A 124 -14.26 0.74 16.70
C ALA A 124 -15.06 0.58 15.40
N LEU A 125 -16.34 0.99 15.41
CA LEU A 125 -17.18 0.96 14.21
C LEU A 125 -16.64 1.86 13.10
N TYR A 126 -16.16 3.07 13.42
CA TYR A 126 -15.55 3.95 12.44
C TYR A 126 -14.36 3.29 11.72
N HIS A 127 -13.48 2.64 12.47
CA HIS A 127 -12.31 1.95 11.92
C HIS A 127 -12.69 0.67 11.15
N ASP A 128 -13.73 -0.05 11.59
CA ASP A 128 -14.31 -1.15 10.81
C ASP A 128 -14.83 -0.68 9.45
N ILE A 129 -15.61 0.40 9.44
CA ILE A 129 -16.17 0.97 8.21
C ILE A 129 -15.06 1.48 7.29
N ALA A 130 -13.99 2.07 7.84
CA ALA A 130 -12.84 2.49 7.03
C ALA A 130 -12.18 1.29 6.33
N ARG A 131 -12.01 0.17 7.04
CA ARG A 131 -11.49 -1.08 6.46
C ARG A 131 -12.45 -1.67 5.41
N MET A 132 -13.75 -1.66 5.66
CA MET A 132 -14.76 -2.06 4.67
C MET A 132 -14.70 -1.19 3.41
N ALA A 133 -14.54 0.13 3.55
CA ALA A 133 -14.41 1.04 2.42
C ALA A 133 -13.14 0.79 1.59
N PHE A 134 -12.02 0.41 2.22
CA PHE A 134 -10.83 -0.03 1.49
C PHE A 134 -11.06 -1.35 0.73
N ASN A 135 -11.74 -2.33 1.34
CA ASN A 135 -12.14 -3.56 0.65
C ASN A 135 -13.08 -3.30 -0.53
N PHE A 136 -14.00 -2.35 -0.39
CA PHE A 136 -14.84 -1.88 -1.49
C PHE A 136 -13.99 -1.34 -2.65
N CYS A 137 -13.01 -0.48 -2.34
CA CYS A 137 -12.11 0.07 -3.36
C CYS A 137 -11.30 -1.02 -4.07
N LEU A 138 -10.86 -2.06 -3.34
CA LEU A 138 -10.21 -3.23 -3.90
C LEU A 138 -11.15 -4.05 -4.80
N LYS A 139 -12.32 -4.43 -4.27
CA LYS A 139 -13.31 -5.29 -4.94
C LYS A 139 -13.77 -4.72 -6.28
N TYR A 140 -14.00 -3.41 -6.36
CA TYR A 140 -14.47 -2.74 -7.57
C TYR A 140 -13.36 -1.94 -8.30
N ASN A 141 -12.09 -2.18 -7.95
CA ASN A 141 -10.90 -1.54 -8.55
C ASN A 141 -10.98 0.01 -8.65
N ARG A 142 -11.50 0.67 -7.61
CA ARG A 142 -11.79 2.11 -7.57
C ARG A 142 -10.60 2.93 -7.07
N LYS A 143 -9.61 3.14 -7.93
CA LYS A 143 -8.37 3.87 -7.60
C LYS A 143 -8.59 5.35 -7.23
N SER A 144 -9.59 6.02 -7.81
CA SER A 144 -9.90 7.43 -7.49
C SER A 144 -10.49 7.59 -6.08
N GLU A 145 -11.45 6.75 -5.74
CA GLU A 145 -12.14 6.72 -4.45
C GLU A 145 -11.17 6.29 -3.35
N PHE A 146 -10.25 5.36 -3.63
CA PHE A 146 -9.16 5.01 -2.72
C PHE A 146 -8.33 6.24 -2.31
N ARG A 147 -7.87 7.06 -3.27
CA ARG A 147 -7.12 8.29 -2.98
C ARG A 147 -7.94 9.27 -2.14
N ARG A 148 -9.22 9.47 -2.50
CA ARG A 148 -10.14 10.32 -1.74
C ARG A 148 -10.36 9.80 -0.31
N LEU A 149 -10.40 8.48 -0.10
CA LEU A 149 -10.49 7.86 1.22
C LEU A 149 -9.25 8.19 2.06
N CYS A 150 -8.05 8.02 1.49
CA CYS A 150 -6.79 8.34 2.14
C CYS A 150 -6.77 9.80 2.62
N ASP A 151 -7.11 10.74 1.74
CA ASP A 151 -7.13 12.18 2.08
C ASP A 151 -8.20 12.51 3.12
N LYS A 152 -9.40 11.91 3.02
CA LYS A 152 -10.45 12.06 4.03
C LYS A 152 -9.98 11.58 5.40
N LEU A 153 -9.36 10.41 5.48
CA LEU A 153 -8.87 9.88 6.74
C LEU A 153 -7.69 10.70 7.30
N ARG A 154 -6.83 11.30 6.46
CA ARG A 154 -5.77 12.23 6.92
C ARG A 154 -6.39 13.48 7.54
N LYS A 155 -7.36 14.08 6.85
CA LYS A 155 -8.10 15.23 7.35
C LYS A 155 -8.78 14.93 8.69
N HIS A 156 -9.44 13.79 8.81
CA HIS A 156 -10.08 13.38 10.08
C HIS A 156 -9.05 13.25 11.21
N LEU A 157 -7.86 12.69 10.94
CA LEU A 157 -6.80 12.57 11.93
C LEU A 157 -6.23 13.94 12.32
N GLU A 158 -6.00 14.84 11.36
CA GLU A 158 -5.57 16.22 11.63
C GLU A 158 -6.57 16.96 12.52
N ASP A 159 -7.87 16.81 12.25
CA ASP A 159 -8.94 17.42 13.05
C ASP A 159 -8.92 16.87 14.50
N ILE A 160 -8.75 15.55 14.67
CA ILE A 160 -8.61 14.92 15.99
C ILE A 160 -7.38 15.45 16.74
N CYS A 161 -6.23 15.59 16.07
CA CYS A 161 -5.00 16.12 16.67
C CYS A 161 -5.15 17.59 17.10
N LYS A 162 -5.89 18.41 16.34
CA LYS A 162 -6.16 19.82 16.70
C LYS A 162 -7.14 19.96 17.87
N SER A 163 -8.06 19.00 18.05
CA SER A 163 -9.14 19.07 19.04
C SER A 163 -8.75 18.67 20.47
N THR A 164 -7.45 18.58 20.78
CA THR A 164 -6.89 18.05 22.05
C THR A 164 -7.40 18.75 23.32
N ASN A 165 -7.98 19.96 23.21
CA ASN A 165 -8.51 20.74 24.34
C ASN A 165 -10.00 20.52 24.64
N GLN A 166 -10.72 19.70 23.87
CA GLN A 166 -12.14 19.41 24.13
C GLN A 166 -12.26 18.22 25.10
N THR A 167 -12.95 18.43 26.23
CA THR A 167 -13.23 17.40 27.25
C THR A 167 -14.17 16.30 26.73
N THR A 168 -14.83 16.52 25.60
CA THR A 168 -15.82 15.61 24.98
C THR A 168 -15.44 15.37 23.52
N GLY A 169 -14.60 14.37 23.26
CA GLY A 169 -14.17 14.01 21.89
C GLY A 169 -13.11 12.90 21.86
N VAL A 170 -12.90 12.34 20.67
CA VAL A 170 -11.81 11.37 20.42
C VAL A 170 -10.48 12.08 20.66
N SER A 171 -9.60 11.47 21.46
CA SER A 171 -8.30 12.04 21.78
C SER A 171 -7.19 11.11 21.30
N ILE A 172 -6.30 11.63 20.46
CA ILE A 172 -5.12 10.90 19.98
C ILE A 172 -4.12 10.55 21.10
N THR A 173 -4.31 11.10 22.30
CA THR A 173 -3.49 10.74 23.48
C THR A 173 -3.86 9.37 24.04
N LYS A 174 -5.06 8.87 23.75
CA LYS A 174 -5.52 7.55 24.21
C LYS A 174 -4.83 6.43 23.44
N MET A 175 -4.35 5.43 24.17
CA MET A 175 -3.59 4.31 23.62
C MET A 175 -4.43 3.43 22.69
N GLU A 176 -5.69 3.20 23.02
CA GLU A 176 -6.63 2.40 22.21
C GLU A 176 -6.90 3.09 20.86
N THR A 177 -7.17 4.40 20.88
CA THR A 177 -7.36 5.21 19.67
C THR A 177 -6.13 5.21 18.77
N GLN A 178 -4.93 5.35 19.35
CA GLN A 178 -3.67 5.25 18.60
C GLN A 178 -3.53 3.89 17.91
N GLN A 179 -3.84 2.80 18.61
CA GLN A 179 -3.76 1.45 18.07
C GLN A 179 -4.77 1.24 16.93
N LEU A 180 -6.03 1.65 17.09
CA LEU A 180 -7.04 1.55 16.04
C LEU A 180 -6.65 2.33 14.76
N CYS A 181 -6.08 3.52 14.95
CA CYS A 181 -5.55 4.34 13.86
C CYS A 181 -4.39 3.63 13.15
N LEU A 182 -3.42 3.10 13.90
CA LEU A 182 -2.29 2.36 13.35
C LEU A 182 -2.75 1.13 12.54
N ASP A 183 -3.66 0.33 13.10
CA ASP A 183 -4.18 -0.88 12.44
C ASP A 183 -4.92 -0.55 11.15
N THR A 184 -5.71 0.54 11.14
CA THR A 184 -6.39 1.01 9.93
C THR A 184 -5.40 1.49 8.87
N ARG A 185 -4.33 2.18 9.25
CA ARG A 185 -3.29 2.64 8.31
C ARG A 185 -2.45 1.50 7.75
N LEU A 186 -2.17 0.48 8.55
CA LEU A 186 -1.49 -0.73 8.07
C LEU A 186 -2.34 -1.49 7.05
N PHE A 187 -3.66 -1.53 7.27
CA PHE A 187 -4.61 -2.08 6.31
C PHE A 187 -4.70 -1.23 5.03
N GLN A 188 -4.72 0.10 5.15
CA GLN A 188 -4.61 1.02 4.01
C GLN A 188 -3.36 0.73 3.17
N LEU A 189 -2.21 0.52 3.81
CA LEU A 189 -0.96 0.19 3.13
C LEU A 189 -1.05 -1.15 2.38
N ASP A 190 -1.66 -2.18 2.97
CA ASP A 190 -1.89 -3.46 2.28
C ASP A 190 -2.71 -3.27 1.01
N CYS A 191 -3.83 -2.57 1.13
CA CYS A 191 -4.73 -2.32 0.02
C CYS A 191 -4.06 -1.48 -1.08
N ALA A 192 -3.27 -0.47 -0.69
CA ALA A 192 -2.52 0.36 -1.65
C ALA A 192 -1.49 -0.47 -2.45
N ILE A 193 -0.81 -1.41 -1.80
CA ILE A 193 0.14 -2.32 -2.45
C ILE A 193 -0.60 -3.27 -3.40
N GLN A 194 -1.72 -3.85 -2.99
CA GLN A 194 -2.52 -4.74 -3.83
C GLN A 194 -3.08 -4.05 -5.09
N MET A 195 -3.44 -2.75 -4.99
CA MET A 195 -3.87 -1.94 -6.13
C MET A 195 -2.72 -1.33 -6.94
N GLU A 196 -1.46 -1.60 -6.56
CA GLU A 196 -0.23 -1.05 -7.13
C GLU A 196 -0.18 0.50 -7.11
N LEU A 197 -0.80 1.11 -6.11
CA LEU A 197 -0.80 2.55 -5.88
C LEU A 197 0.45 2.96 -5.08
N TRP A 198 1.64 2.83 -5.68
CA TRP A 198 2.92 3.01 -4.99
C TRP A 198 3.11 4.38 -4.33
N GLN A 199 2.58 5.46 -4.94
CA GLN A 199 2.61 6.79 -4.34
C GLN A 199 1.75 6.88 -3.08
N GLU A 200 0.57 6.26 -3.07
CA GLU A 200 -0.29 6.23 -1.88
C GLU A 200 0.24 5.27 -0.81
N ALA A 201 0.89 4.18 -1.20
CA ALA A 201 1.60 3.30 -0.29
C ALA A 201 2.74 4.07 0.43
N TYR A 202 3.50 4.88 -0.30
CA TYR A 202 4.54 5.74 0.28
C TYR A 202 3.95 6.76 1.27
N LYS A 203 2.90 7.50 0.91
CA LYS A 203 2.23 8.42 1.83
C LYS A 203 1.66 7.69 3.07
N ALA A 204 1.10 6.49 2.89
CA ALA A 204 0.60 5.68 4.00
C ALA A 204 1.72 5.27 4.97
N ILE A 205 2.93 5.00 4.47
CA ILE A 205 4.12 4.75 5.29
C ILE A 205 4.50 6.00 6.09
N GLU A 206 4.48 7.19 5.48
CA GLU A 206 4.71 8.46 6.20
C GLU A 206 3.67 8.66 7.31
N ASP A 207 2.39 8.40 7.01
CA ASP A 207 1.29 8.47 7.98
C ASP A 207 1.50 7.48 9.16
N ILE A 208 1.89 6.24 8.87
CA ILE A 208 2.17 5.20 9.87
C ILE A 208 3.36 5.63 10.75
N HIS A 209 4.44 6.11 10.14
CA HIS A 209 5.61 6.59 10.87
C HIS A 209 5.26 7.75 11.79
N GLY A 210 4.49 8.73 11.30
CA GLY A 210 3.98 9.84 12.11
C GLY A 210 3.17 9.36 13.32
N LEU A 211 2.26 8.39 13.13
CA LEU A 211 1.49 7.82 14.23
C LEU A 211 2.35 7.08 15.26
N MET A 212 3.38 6.35 14.81
CA MET A 212 4.33 5.68 15.70
C MET A 212 5.14 6.69 16.52
N ALA A 213 5.55 7.81 15.92
CA ALA A 213 6.28 8.88 16.60
C ALA A 213 5.41 9.62 17.63
N LEU A 214 4.09 9.72 17.40
CA LEU A 214 3.14 10.28 18.36
C LEU A 214 2.87 9.33 19.54
N SER A 215 3.04 8.02 19.36
CA SER A 215 2.84 7.05 20.42
C SER A 215 4.04 7.01 21.37
N LYS A 216 3.77 7.01 22.68
CA LYS A 216 4.81 6.83 23.71
C LYS A 216 5.20 5.37 23.91
N LYS A 217 4.39 4.41 23.46
CA LYS A 217 4.70 2.98 23.56
C LYS A 217 5.27 2.49 22.23
N THR A 218 6.30 1.67 22.32
CA THR A 218 6.82 0.95 21.16
C THR A 218 5.72 0.02 20.62
N PRO A 219 5.43 0.07 19.31
CA PRO A 219 4.42 -0.79 18.71
C PRO A 219 4.76 -2.27 18.90
N VAL A 220 3.73 -3.13 18.84
CA VAL A 220 3.91 -4.58 18.97
C VAL A 220 4.92 -5.06 17.92
N PRO A 221 5.96 -5.81 18.31
CA PRO A 221 7.03 -6.18 17.38
C PRO A 221 6.56 -6.96 16.13
N LYS A 222 5.50 -7.77 16.24
CA LYS A 222 4.88 -8.45 15.09
C LYS A 222 4.36 -7.44 14.06
N THR A 223 3.74 -6.37 14.52
CA THR A 223 3.24 -5.27 13.69
C THR A 223 4.41 -4.51 13.04
N MET A 224 5.51 -4.32 13.77
CA MET A 224 6.74 -3.72 13.23
C MET A 224 7.41 -4.58 12.16
N ALA A 225 7.43 -5.90 12.33
CA ALA A 225 7.94 -6.79 11.29
C ALA A 225 7.12 -6.65 9.99
N ASN A 226 5.79 -6.60 10.10
CA ASN A 226 4.92 -6.37 8.95
C ASN A 226 5.16 -5.00 8.30
N TYR A 227 5.34 -3.94 9.10
CA TYR A 227 5.68 -2.61 8.62
C TYR A 227 6.99 -2.62 7.82
N TYR A 228 8.08 -3.16 8.37
CA TYR A 228 9.38 -3.21 7.67
C TYR A 228 9.35 -4.10 6.42
N GLN A 229 8.59 -5.19 6.43
CA GLN A 229 8.38 -6.04 5.26
C GLN A 229 7.73 -5.25 4.11
N LYS A 230 6.64 -4.52 4.38
CA LYS A 230 5.97 -3.69 3.37
C LYS A 230 6.82 -2.50 2.95
N LEU A 231 7.52 -1.86 3.89
CA LEU A 231 8.44 -0.76 3.62
C LEU A 231 9.56 -1.18 2.66
N ALA A 232 10.15 -2.36 2.88
CA ALA A 232 11.14 -2.94 1.98
C ALA A 232 10.58 -3.14 0.57
N MET A 233 9.35 -3.65 0.44
CA MET A 233 8.69 -3.83 -0.85
C MET A 233 8.48 -2.50 -1.59
N VAL A 234 8.01 -1.46 -0.88
CA VAL A 234 7.81 -0.12 -1.46
C VAL A 234 9.13 0.49 -1.91
N PHE A 235 10.21 0.39 -1.11
CA PHE A 235 11.53 0.89 -1.52
C PHE A 235 12.12 0.14 -2.71
N SER A 236 11.89 -1.17 -2.82
CA SER A 236 12.30 -1.95 -4.00
C SER A 236 11.61 -1.45 -5.27
N LYS A 237 10.28 -1.25 -5.21
CA LYS A 237 9.48 -0.77 -6.36
C LYS A 237 9.77 0.69 -6.72
N ALA A 238 10.17 1.51 -5.74
CA ALA A 238 10.63 2.88 -5.97
C ALA A 238 12.06 2.97 -6.56
N GLY A 239 12.78 1.85 -6.73
CA GLY A 239 14.16 1.84 -7.22
C GLY A 239 15.22 2.22 -6.17
N ASN A 240 14.82 2.46 -4.92
CA ASN A 240 15.70 2.87 -3.82
C ASN A 240 16.34 1.65 -3.14
N GLN A 241 17.27 0.98 -3.85
CA GLN A 241 17.88 -0.28 -3.40
C GLN A 241 18.64 -0.17 -2.07
N LEU A 242 19.26 0.99 -1.81
CA LEU A 242 19.96 1.27 -0.55
C LEU A 242 19.02 1.22 0.66
N PHE A 243 17.87 1.90 0.57
CA PHE A 243 16.87 1.92 1.63
C PHE A 243 16.11 0.60 1.73
N HIS A 244 15.91 -0.08 0.61
CA HIS A 244 15.37 -1.44 0.59
C HIS A 244 16.26 -2.42 1.38
N ALA A 245 17.57 -2.43 1.15
CA ALA A 245 18.50 -3.27 1.89
C ALA A 245 18.53 -2.91 3.39
N ALA A 246 18.50 -1.62 3.73
CA ALA A 246 18.41 -1.17 5.11
C ALA A 246 17.10 -1.60 5.80
N ALA A 247 15.97 -1.57 5.10
CA ALA A 247 14.68 -2.06 5.59
C ALA A 247 14.71 -3.58 5.87
N LEU A 248 15.28 -4.37 4.95
CA LEU A 248 15.46 -5.81 5.14
C LEU A 248 16.38 -6.12 6.33
N LEU A 249 17.45 -5.34 6.52
CA LEU A 249 18.34 -5.49 7.65
C LEU A 249 17.61 -5.24 8.98
N LYS A 250 16.79 -4.19 9.07
CA LYS A 250 15.94 -3.91 10.24
C LYS A 250 14.94 -5.03 10.50
N LEU A 251 14.30 -5.54 9.44
CA LEU A 251 13.38 -6.68 9.54
C LEU A 251 14.08 -7.93 10.07
N PHE A 252 15.29 -8.22 9.60
CA PHE A 252 16.09 -9.36 10.05
C PHE A 252 16.48 -9.22 11.53
N GLN A 253 17.00 -8.06 11.94
CA GLN A 253 17.36 -7.76 13.33
C GLN A 253 16.16 -7.99 14.27
N LEU A 254 15.01 -7.40 13.92
CA LEU A 254 13.77 -7.51 14.70
C LEU A 254 13.26 -8.96 14.77
N THR A 255 13.29 -9.70 13.66
CA THR A 255 12.80 -11.08 13.61
C THR A 255 13.68 -12.02 14.44
N ARG A 256 15.00 -11.79 14.44
CA ARG A 256 15.96 -12.53 15.26
C ARG A 256 15.73 -12.32 16.76
N GLU A 257 15.42 -11.10 17.16
CA GLU A 257 15.10 -10.78 18.57
C GLU A 257 13.76 -11.39 19.01
N LEU A 258 12.79 -11.49 18.08
CA LEU A 258 11.45 -11.97 18.38
C LEU A 258 11.32 -13.48 18.48
N LYS A 259 11.92 -14.22 17.55
CA LYS A 259 11.74 -15.67 17.43
C LYS A 259 12.94 -16.40 18.03
N LYS A 260 12.89 -16.65 19.34
CA LYS A 260 13.89 -17.47 20.05
C LYS A 260 14.03 -18.90 19.48
N ASN A 261 13.00 -19.41 18.79
CA ASN A 261 12.96 -20.74 18.16
C ASN A 261 12.89 -20.66 16.61
N LEU A 262 13.55 -19.70 15.98
CA LEU A 262 13.61 -19.64 14.51
C LEU A 262 14.40 -20.84 13.98
N THR A 263 13.88 -21.51 12.95
CA THR A 263 14.62 -22.58 12.27
C THR A 263 15.91 -22.00 11.67
N LYS A 264 16.98 -22.80 11.64
CA LYS A 264 18.25 -22.38 11.03
C LYS A 264 18.06 -22.02 9.56
N ASP A 265 17.22 -22.77 8.85
CA ASP A 265 16.91 -22.56 7.44
C ASP A 265 16.20 -21.22 7.19
N ASP A 266 15.22 -20.84 8.01
CA ASP A 266 14.54 -19.54 7.86
C ASP A 266 15.48 -18.37 8.18
N MET A 267 16.32 -18.53 9.21
CA MET A 267 17.34 -17.53 9.54
C MET A 267 18.31 -17.33 8.37
N GLN A 268 18.76 -18.43 7.77
CA GLN A 268 19.69 -18.44 6.65
C GLN A 268 19.08 -17.80 5.40
N ARG A 269 17.82 -18.11 5.09
CA ARG A 269 17.11 -17.49 3.97
C ARG A 269 17.02 -15.98 4.12
N MET A 270 16.61 -15.49 5.30
CA MET A 270 16.53 -14.06 5.56
C MET A 270 17.90 -13.38 5.52
N ALA A 271 18.93 -14.01 6.09
CA ALA A 271 20.31 -13.50 6.07
C ALA A 271 20.86 -13.40 4.63
N SER A 272 20.64 -14.44 3.82
CA SER A 272 21.02 -14.47 2.40
C SER A 272 20.32 -13.37 1.61
N HIS A 273 19.03 -13.16 1.87
CA HIS A 273 18.25 -12.12 1.22
C HIS A 273 18.80 -10.72 1.53
N VAL A 274 19.10 -10.43 2.80
CA VAL A 274 19.72 -9.16 3.22
C VAL A 274 21.10 -8.98 2.57
N LEU A 275 21.92 -10.03 2.53
CA LEU A 275 23.26 -9.99 1.95
C LEU A 275 23.19 -9.65 0.46
N ILE A 276 22.36 -10.37 -0.30
CA ILE A 276 22.20 -10.17 -1.74
C ILE A 276 21.65 -8.77 -2.03
N ALA A 277 20.65 -8.32 -1.27
CA ALA A 277 20.10 -6.97 -1.42
C ALA A 277 21.18 -5.89 -1.17
N THR A 278 22.06 -6.10 -0.19
CA THR A 278 23.15 -5.17 0.14
C THR A 278 24.25 -5.16 -0.93
N LEU A 279 24.60 -6.32 -1.48
CA LEU A 279 25.60 -6.44 -2.53
C LEU A 279 25.12 -5.82 -3.85
N SER A 280 23.82 -5.94 -4.13
CA SER A 280 23.13 -5.43 -5.32
C SER A 280 23.06 -3.91 -5.38
N ILE A 281 23.28 -3.20 -4.27
CA ILE A 281 23.26 -1.73 -4.24
C ILE A 281 24.27 -1.18 -5.27
N PRO A 282 23.84 -0.29 -6.18
CA PRO A 282 24.70 0.29 -7.20
C PRO A 282 25.93 0.97 -6.59
N LEU A 283 27.06 0.90 -7.32
CA LEU A 283 28.29 1.58 -6.93
C LEU A 283 28.12 3.10 -7.14
N PRO A 284 28.69 3.94 -6.25
CA PRO A 284 28.69 5.38 -6.46
C PRO A 284 29.33 5.74 -7.81
N SER A 285 28.68 6.65 -8.55
CA SER A 285 29.22 7.22 -9.78
C SER A 285 30.57 7.88 -9.51
N ALA A 286 31.50 7.75 -10.46
CA ALA A 286 32.79 8.45 -10.41
C ALA A 286 32.62 9.98 -10.59
N HIS A 287 31.54 10.40 -11.25
CA HIS A 287 31.22 11.80 -11.54
C HIS A 287 29.82 12.14 -11.00
N PRO A 288 29.68 12.37 -9.67
CA PRO A 288 28.41 12.74 -9.06
C PRO A 288 27.91 14.13 -9.48
N GLU A 289 28.74 14.95 -10.15
CA GLU A 289 28.31 16.21 -10.76
C GLU A 289 27.29 16.02 -11.90
N PHE A 290 27.36 14.93 -12.67
CA PHE A 290 26.43 14.72 -13.78
C PHE A 290 25.02 14.37 -13.30
N ASP A 291 24.89 13.74 -12.13
CA ASP A 291 23.60 13.43 -11.51
C ASP A 291 22.87 14.71 -11.06
N ARG A 292 23.59 15.81 -10.80
CA ARG A 292 23.00 17.09 -10.37
C ARG A 292 22.28 17.85 -11.47
N PHE A 293 22.61 17.61 -12.74
CA PHE A 293 21.95 18.29 -13.87
C PHE A 293 20.54 17.73 -14.16
N ILE A 294 20.18 16.59 -13.58
CA ILE A 294 18.90 15.90 -13.81
C ILE A 294 17.87 16.23 -12.71
N GLU A 295 18.31 16.53 -11.48
CA GLU A 295 17.40 16.81 -10.36
C GLU A 295 17.26 18.31 -10.07
N ALA A 296 16.16 18.93 -10.55
CA ALA A 296 16.00 20.38 -10.50
C ALA A 296 15.63 21.00 -9.14
N ASP A 297 15.01 20.27 -8.18
CA ASP A 297 14.22 20.99 -7.15
C ASP A 297 14.44 20.63 -5.65
N LYS A 298 15.18 19.59 -5.27
CA LYS A 298 15.48 19.29 -3.85
C LYS A 298 16.84 18.61 -3.70
N SER A 299 17.59 18.97 -2.65
CA SER A 299 18.89 18.35 -2.41
C SER A 299 18.72 16.82 -2.24
N PRO A 300 19.50 15.98 -2.93
CA PRO A 300 19.44 14.52 -2.79
C PRO A 300 19.59 14.07 -1.32
N LEU A 301 20.34 14.86 -0.54
CA LEU A 301 20.55 14.65 0.89
C LEU A 301 19.27 14.79 1.71
N GLU A 302 18.44 15.81 1.47
CA GLU A 302 17.16 15.98 2.17
C GLU A 302 16.19 14.83 1.87
N LYS A 303 16.14 14.37 0.61
CA LYS A 303 15.34 13.21 0.24
C LYS A 303 15.82 11.97 1.00
N ALA A 304 17.13 11.72 1.00
CA ALA A 304 17.73 10.60 1.71
C ALA A 304 17.48 10.67 3.24
N GLN A 305 17.54 11.86 3.83
CA GLN A 305 17.25 12.07 5.25
C GLN A 305 15.80 11.72 5.59
N LYS A 306 14.83 12.15 4.76
CA LYS A 306 13.41 11.79 4.96
C LYS A 306 13.19 10.28 4.91
N LEU A 307 13.81 9.60 3.96
CA LEU A 307 13.73 8.15 3.84
C LEU A 307 14.39 7.42 5.02
N ALA A 308 15.49 7.97 5.55
CA ALA A 308 16.17 7.43 6.72
C ALA A 308 15.29 7.50 7.98
N VAL A 309 14.56 8.61 8.15
CA VAL A 309 13.63 8.79 9.28
C VAL A 309 12.53 7.71 9.27
N LEU A 310 12.00 7.32 8.10
CA LEU A 310 10.99 6.26 8.00
C LEU A 310 11.48 4.89 8.49
N LEU A 311 12.80 4.66 8.47
CA LEU A 311 13.47 3.47 9.00
C LEU A 311 13.84 3.59 10.48
N GLY A 312 13.63 4.76 11.09
CA GLY A 312 14.10 5.09 12.43
C GLY A 312 15.61 5.36 12.50
N LEU A 313 16.25 5.72 11.38
CA LEU A 313 17.67 6.04 11.32
C LEU A 313 17.90 7.55 11.43
N GLN A 314 18.89 7.95 12.23
CA GLN A 314 19.26 9.37 12.40
C GLN A 314 20.03 9.92 11.20
N GLN A 315 20.75 9.07 10.49
CA GLN A 315 21.56 9.41 9.32
C GLN A 315 21.24 8.44 8.19
N PRO A 316 21.32 8.88 6.91
CA PRO A 316 21.08 8.01 5.79
C PRO A 316 22.12 6.88 5.77
N PRO A 317 21.68 5.62 5.58
CA PRO A 317 22.60 4.50 5.52
C PRO A 317 23.51 4.64 4.29
N SER A 318 24.75 4.17 4.40
CA SER A 318 25.67 4.06 3.27
C SER A 318 25.87 2.60 2.91
N ARG A 319 26.26 2.32 1.67
CA ARG A 319 26.60 0.95 1.27
C ARG A 319 27.71 0.36 2.15
N ALA A 320 28.71 1.16 2.50
CA ALA A 320 29.82 0.73 3.35
C ALA A 320 29.36 0.41 4.79
N SER A 321 28.48 1.22 5.37
CA SER A 321 27.94 0.96 6.72
C SER A 321 27.08 -0.29 6.74
N LEU A 322 26.21 -0.49 5.74
CA LEU A 322 25.39 -1.69 5.64
C LEU A 322 26.25 -2.95 5.46
N LEU A 323 27.27 -2.91 4.60
CA LEU A 323 28.20 -4.04 4.43
C LEU A 323 28.91 -4.38 5.75
N LYS A 324 29.38 -3.36 6.49
CA LYS A 324 29.99 -3.57 7.81
C LYS A 324 29.03 -4.25 8.77
N GLU A 325 27.78 -3.78 8.85
CA GLU A 325 26.76 -4.38 9.71
C GLU A 325 26.41 -5.82 9.31
N VAL A 326 26.31 -6.11 8.00
CA VAL A 326 26.03 -7.47 7.50
C VAL A 326 27.19 -8.44 7.78
N THR A 327 28.44 -7.99 7.69
CA THR A 327 29.61 -8.83 8.01
C THR A 327 29.66 -9.19 9.50
N VAL A 328 29.28 -8.27 10.40
CA VAL A 328 29.20 -8.53 11.85
C VAL A 328 28.12 -9.57 12.18
N ILE A 329 27.11 -9.70 11.34
CA ILE A 329 25.99 -10.62 11.52
C ILE A 329 26.35 -12.08 11.12
N ASN A 330 27.55 -12.35 10.59
CA ASN A 330 27.98 -13.67 10.10
C ASN A 330 26.95 -14.31 9.15
N ALA A 331 26.36 -13.52 8.26
CA ALA A 331 25.40 -13.98 7.24
C ALA A 331 26.05 -14.80 6.09
N ILE A 332 27.28 -15.32 6.25
CA ILE A 332 28.14 -15.82 5.16
C ILE A 332 28.19 -17.36 5.14
N GLU A 333 27.06 -18.04 5.30
CA GLU A 333 26.99 -19.49 5.02
C GLU A 333 25.93 -19.81 3.95
N ALA A 334 26.37 -20.60 2.96
CA ALA A 334 25.92 -20.67 1.58
C ALA A 334 24.50 -21.22 1.34
N ILE A 335 23.90 -20.75 0.23
CA ILE A 335 22.58 -21.07 -0.32
C ILE A 335 22.44 -22.56 -0.67
N PRO A 336 21.28 -23.17 -0.36
CA PRO A 336 20.58 -23.94 -1.39
C PRO A 336 19.07 -23.62 -1.49
N GLY A 337 18.52 -23.59 -2.71
CA GLY A 337 17.11 -23.91 -2.96
C GLY A 337 16.32 -22.99 -3.92
N ASP A 338 15.88 -23.60 -5.03
CA ASP A 338 15.15 -23.13 -6.23
C ASP A 338 13.88 -22.26 -6.11
N ASN A 339 13.47 -21.81 -4.93
CA ASN A 339 12.35 -20.86 -4.85
C ASN A 339 12.94 -19.46 -4.89
N ASN A 340 12.71 -18.71 -5.98
CA ASN A 340 13.54 -17.56 -6.38
C ASN A 340 12.94 -16.17 -6.03
N PRO A 341 12.87 -15.73 -4.75
CA PRO A 341 12.65 -14.32 -4.39
C PRO A 341 13.89 -13.46 -4.71
N LEU A 342 14.96 -14.08 -5.24
CA LEU A 342 16.24 -13.45 -5.53
C LEU A 342 16.36 -12.96 -6.98
N ALA A 343 15.42 -13.32 -7.85
CA ALA A 343 15.38 -12.91 -9.25
C ALA A 343 15.52 -11.39 -9.46
N PRO A 344 14.89 -10.51 -8.64
CA PRO A 344 15.02 -9.07 -8.79
C PRO A 344 16.45 -8.54 -8.59
N TYR A 345 17.33 -9.30 -7.91
CA TYR A 345 18.70 -8.90 -7.61
C TYR A 345 19.72 -9.34 -8.67
N VAL A 346 19.36 -10.28 -9.56
CA VAL A 346 20.29 -10.83 -10.55
C VAL A 346 20.85 -9.73 -11.46
N ARG A 347 19.98 -8.86 -11.98
CA ARG A 347 20.40 -7.77 -12.88
C ARG A 347 21.27 -6.73 -12.14
N PRO A 348 20.85 -6.15 -11.00
CA PRO A 348 21.72 -5.26 -10.23
C PRO A 348 23.07 -5.87 -9.84
N LEU A 349 23.11 -7.17 -9.50
CA LEU A 349 24.35 -7.84 -9.13
C LEU A 349 25.29 -8.00 -10.33
N LYS A 350 24.76 -8.30 -11.53
CA LYS A 350 25.54 -8.29 -12.77
C LYS A 350 26.15 -6.92 -13.01
N ASP A 351 25.37 -5.84 -12.90
CA ASP A 351 25.83 -4.47 -13.10
C ASP A 351 26.97 -4.09 -12.13
N VAL A 352 26.82 -4.42 -10.85
CA VAL A 352 27.87 -4.21 -9.83
C VAL A 352 29.13 -5.03 -10.14
N THR A 353 28.97 -6.27 -10.59
CA THR A 353 30.10 -7.16 -10.92
C THR A 353 30.88 -6.64 -12.11
N ILE A 354 30.21 -6.18 -13.16
CA ILE A 354 30.83 -5.55 -14.33
C ILE A 354 31.60 -4.30 -13.91
N MET A 355 30.97 -3.41 -13.13
CA MET A 355 31.63 -2.19 -12.67
C MET A 355 32.86 -2.47 -11.81
N ARG A 356 32.83 -3.52 -10.99
CA ARG A 356 34.01 -3.97 -10.24
C ARG A 356 35.09 -4.54 -11.16
N LEU A 357 34.72 -5.39 -12.12
CA LEU A 357 35.64 -5.96 -13.09
C LEU A 357 36.36 -4.85 -13.87
N ILE A 358 35.62 -3.87 -14.40
CA ILE A 358 36.18 -2.73 -15.13
C ILE A 358 37.12 -1.92 -14.24
N ARG A 359 36.74 -1.60 -13.00
CA ARG A 359 37.60 -0.87 -12.05
C ARG A 359 38.89 -1.62 -11.71
N GLN A 360 38.85 -2.95 -11.62
CA GLN A 360 40.03 -3.77 -11.34
C GLN A 360 40.94 -3.87 -12.57
N ILE A 361 40.36 -4.07 -13.76
CA ILE A 361 41.10 -4.08 -15.02
C ILE A 361 41.79 -2.73 -15.24
N SER A 362 41.11 -1.61 -15.02
CA SER A 362 41.69 -0.28 -15.21
C SER A 362 42.85 0.05 -14.27
N GLN A 363 43.00 -0.67 -13.15
CA GLN A 363 44.13 -0.50 -12.23
C GLN A 363 45.39 -1.23 -12.70
N VAL A 364 45.24 -2.24 -13.55
CA VAL A 364 46.33 -3.15 -13.95
C VAL A 364 46.70 -2.99 -15.43
N TYR A 365 45.73 -2.66 -16.27
CA TYR A 365 45.87 -2.55 -17.72
C TYR A 365 45.74 -1.10 -18.18
N GLU A 366 46.71 -0.61 -18.95
CA GLU A 366 46.61 0.68 -19.66
C GLU A 366 45.82 0.55 -20.97
N SER A 367 45.90 -0.61 -21.64
CA SER A 367 45.11 -0.94 -22.83
C SER A 367 44.71 -2.42 -22.82
N ILE A 368 43.53 -2.72 -23.35
CA ILE A 368 42.99 -4.08 -23.45
C ILE A 368 42.17 -4.21 -24.74
N GLU A 369 42.32 -5.34 -25.43
CA GLU A 369 41.48 -5.65 -26.59
C GLU A 369 40.02 -5.85 -26.17
N PHE A 370 39.08 -5.31 -26.95
CA PHE A 370 37.66 -5.39 -26.61
C PHE A 370 37.15 -6.84 -26.57
N ASP A 371 37.61 -7.69 -27.49
CA ASP A 371 37.27 -9.12 -27.50
C ASP A 371 37.76 -9.83 -26.23
N ARG A 372 38.92 -9.43 -25.69
CA ARG A 372 39.43 -9.96 -24.43
C ARG A 372 38.55 -9.54 -23.25
N LEU A 373 38.08 -8.29 -23.24
CA LEU A 373 37.16 -7.78 -22.23
C LEU A 373 35.80 -8.50 -22.28
N LEU A 374 35.26 -8.74 -23.48
CA LEU A 374 34.01 -9.48 -23.68
C LEU A 374 34.10 -10.93 -23.18
N ASN A 375 35.20 -11.61 -23.49
CA ASN A 375 35.46 -12.96 -22.98
C ASN A 375 35.54 -13.00 -21.45
N MET A 376 36.07 -11.94 -20.82
CA MET A 376 36.09 -11.81 -19.35
C MET A 376 34.70 -11.53 -18.74
N ALA A 377 33.78 -10.95 -19.52
CA ALA A 377 32.42 -10.58 -19.10
C ALA A 377 31.34 -11.43 -19.81
N SER A 378 31.58 -12.74 -20.00
CA SER A 378 30.74 -13.65 -20.79
C SER A 378 29.27 -13.77 -20.34
N PHE A 379 28.93 -13.30 -19.15
CA PHE A 379 27.57 -13.28 -18.60
C PHE A 379 26.74 -12.03 -18.98
N CYS A 380 27.35 -11.11 -19.74
CA CYS A 380 26.71 -9.90 -20.27
C CYS A 380 26.44 -10.10 -21.75
N SER A 381 25.16 -10.01 -22.17
CA SER A 381 24.89 -9.82 -23.59
C SER A 381 25.27 -8.39 -23.96
N ILE A 382 26.02 -8.25 -25.04
CA ILE A 382 25.92 -7.04 -25.84
C ILE A 382 24.51 -7.13 -26.45
N PHE A 383 23.70 -6.08 -26.30
CA PHE A 383 22.29 -5.98 -26.71
C PHE A 383 21.27 -6.46 -25.68
#